data_AF-A0A853GFK4-F1
#
_entry.id   AF-A0A853GFK4-F1
#
_cell.length_a   1.000
_cell.length_b   1.000
_cell.length_c   1.000
_cell.angle_alpha   90.00
_cell.angle_beta   90.00
_cell.angle_gamma   90.00
#
_symmetry.space_group_name_H-M   'P 1'
#
loop_
_entity.id
_entity.type
_entity.pdbx_description
1 polymer ?
#
loop_
_entity_poly.entity_id
_entity_poly.type
_entity_poly.pdbx_seq_one_letter_code
_entity_poly.pdbx_strand_id
1 'polypeptide(L)'
;MRNFSIFSTPDGLSDDSRLKRRRMLARLGLAWLAMMQVMMFALPGYLRSDSASVDSLRALDSAILLMNWLGFALTVPVMLYCAAPVWSGAYSSLRRGVVGMDVPVALGIIVAFIPSVYTTLTGSGEVYFESVTMFVAFLLTARYLELCARQSMGINASHDVIERLREGLSARADTVAFWFVVVQLALAFIVGGWWYVYQPEHAVGVMVALLVMSCPCAMAMAVPTAMAAAHASLSVCPDATETDVMHLVQAASHVSRQNLYGSVAWHLLMTPLAAIGLVAPWVAAITMLLSSLLVAANSWRLFRTHTHGTAVAWSNSVVQG
;
A
#
# COMPACT_ATOMS: atom_id res chain seq x y z
N MET A 1 -1.33 -33.03 7.83
CA MET A 1 -1.94 -31.69 7.71
C MET A 1 -1.29 -31.00 6.51
N ARG A 2 -2.01 -30.80 5.40
CA ARG A 2 -1.48 -29.98 4.29
C ARG A 2 -1.49 -28.53 4.79
N ASN A 3 -0.33 -27.89 4.81
CA ASN A 3 -0.25 -26.47 5.13
C ASN A 3 -0.97 -25.69 4.02
N PHE A 4 -2.20 -25.25 4.28
CA PHE A 4 -2.94 -24.35 3.42
C PHE A 4 -2.27 -22.98 3.49
N SER A 5 -1.34 -22.75 2.57
CA SER A 5 -0.77 -21.42 2.34
C SER A 5 -1.72 -20.64 1.43
N ILE A 6 -2.06 -19.40 1.79
CA ILE A 6 -2.81 -18.50 0.88
C ILE A 6 -2.06 -18.29 -0.45
N PHE A 7 -0.76 -18.55 -0.46
CA PHE A 7 0.10 -18.46 -1.62
C PHE A 7 0.08 -19.72 -2.50
N SER A 8 -0.49 -20.84 -2.03
CA SER A 8 -0.69 -21.99 -2.91
C SER A 8 -1.79 -21.67 -3.93
N THR A 9 -1.66 -22.22 -5.13
CA THR A 9 -2.70 -22.15 -6.16
C THR A 9 -3.77 -23.20 -5.86
N PRO A 10 -5.03 -22.81 -5.62
CA PRO A 10 -6.11 -23.75 -5.38
C PRO A 10 -6.39 -24.67 -6.56
N ASP A 11 -6.76 -25.90 -6.21
CA ASP A 11 -7.26 -26.88 -7.14
C ASP A 11 -8.67 -26.44 -7.61
N GLY A 12 -8.90 -26.40 -8.93
CA GLY A 12 -10.19 -26.00 -9.52
C GLY A 12 -10.31 -24.56 -10.03
N LEU A 13 -9.28 -23.69 -9.92
CA LEU A 13 -9.31 -22.36 -10.56
C LEU A 13 -9.42 -22.45 -12.09
N SER A 14 -10.17 -21.55 -12.72
CA SER A 14 -10.16 -21.43 -14.18
C SER A 14 -8.79 -20.98 -14.71
N ASP A 15 -8.45 -21.34 -15.94
CA ASP A 15 -7.15 -20.99 -16.53
C ASP A 15 -6.95 -19.47 -16.66
N ASP A 16 -8.02 -18.72 -16.93
CA ASP A 16 -7.99 -17.25 -16.91
C ASP A 16 -7.63 -16.70 -15.52
N SER A 17 -8.20 -17.27 -14.45
CA SER A 17 -7.88 -16.89 -13.07
C SER A 17 -6.42 -17.19 -12.71
N ARG A 18 -5.90 -18.34 -13.15
CA ARG A 18 -4.48 -18.70 -12.98
C ARG A 18 -3.57 -17.73 -13.72
N LEU A 19 -3.92 -17.38 -14.96
CA LEU A 19 -3.18 -16.42 -15.77
C LEU A 19 -3.17 -15.03 -15.12
N LYS A 20 -4.31 -14.57 -14.61
CA LYS A 20 -4.44 -13.30 -13.86
C LYS A 20 -3.51 -13.26 -12.66
N ARG A 21 -3.44 -14.35 -11.88
CA ARG A 21 -2.51 -14.47 -10.73
C ARG A 21 -1.05 -14.38 -11.14
N ARG A 22 -0.64 -15.17 -12.15
CA ARG A 22 0.73 -15.15 -12.67
C ARG A 22 1.12 -13.76 -13.18
N ARG A 23 0.23 -13.09 -13.90
CA ARG A 23 0.47 -11.75 -14.44
C ARG A 23 0.58 -10.69 -13.34
N MET A 24 -0.24 -10.79 -12.29
CA MET A 24 -0.09 -9.91 -11.11
C MET A 24 1.21 -10.16 -10.36
N LEU A 25 1.61 -11.42 -10.17
CA LEU A 25 2.88 -11.75 -9.54
C LEU A 25 4.08 -11.22 -10.35
N ALA A 26 4.04 -11.33 -11.68
CA ALA A 26 5.08 -10.78 -12.55
C ALA A 26 5.17 -9.24 -12.45
N ARG A 27 4.03 -8.53 -12.42
CA ARG A 27 4.00 -7.07 -12.20
C ARG A 27 4.56 -6.69 -10.84
N LEU A 28 4.18 -7.44 -9.80
CA LEU A 28 4.66 -7.24 -8.43
C LEU A 28 6.19 -7.40 -8.37
N GLY A 29 6.72 -8.51 -8.88
CA GLY A 29 8.16 -8.78 -8.90
C GLY A 29 8.94 -7.70 -9.65
N LEU A 30 8.47 -7.30 -10.85
CA LEU A 30 9.09 -6.23 -11.62
C LEU A 30 9.04 -4.88 -10.88
N ALA A 31 7.91 -4.53 -10.26
CA ALA A 31 7.77 -3.29 -9.51
C ALA A 31 8.72 -3.21 -8.31
N TRP A 32 8.86 -4.31 -7.54
CA TRP A 32 9.80 -4.36 -6.41
C TRP A 32 11.26 -4.29 -6.85
N LEU A 33 11.63 -5.02 -7.91
CA LEU A 33 12.99 -4.95 -8.46
C LEU A 33 13.31 -3.54 -8.94
N ALA A 34 12.40 -2.92 -9.71
CA ALA A 34 12.58 -1.55 -10.17
C ALA A 34 12.67 -0.57 -9.00
N MET A 35 11.81 -0.68 -7.99
CA MET A 35 11.87 0.15 -6.78
C MET A 35 13.24 0.08 -6.09
N MET A 36 13.78 -1.12 -5.88
CA MET A 36 15.10 -1.28 -5.25
C MET A 36 16.21 -0.62 -6.06
N GLN A 37 16.20 -0.78 -7.39
CA GLN A 37 17.24 -0.18 -8.25
C GLN A 37 17.10 1.34 -8.33
N VAL A 38 15.88 1.86 -8.48
CA VAL A 38 15.64 3.31 -8.59
C VAL A 38 15.97 4.02 -7.27
N MET A 39 15.68 3.42 -6.11
CA MET A 39 16.12 3.92 -4.81
C MET A 39 17.63 4.01 -4.69
N MET A 40 18.34 2.98 -5.17
CA MET A 40 19.80 2.99 -5.19
C MET A 40 20.35 4.12 -6.07
N PHE A 41 19.69 4.40 -7.20
CA PHE A 41 20.07 5.48 -8.11
C PHE A 41 19.79 6.88 -7.57
N ALA A 42 18.89 7.04 -6.60
CA ALA A 42 18.63 8.33 -5.96
C ALA A 42 19.70 8.73 -4.93
N LEU A 43 20.56 7.78 -4.51
CA LEU A 43 21.58 8.00 -3.48
C LEU A 43 22.50 9.21 -3.74
N PRO A 44 23.04 9.45 -4.95
CA PRO A 44 23.89 10.61 -5.21
C PRO A 44 23.18 11.94 -4.98
N GLY A 45 21.87 12.01 -5.24
CA GLY A 45 21.05 13.19 -4.94
C GLY A 45 20.98 13.47 -3.44
N TYR A 46 20.81 12.43 -2.62
CA TYR A 46 20.80 12.54 -1.16
C TYR A 46 22.16 12.87 -0.55
N LEU A 47 23.26 12.44 -1.19
CA LEU A 47 24.62 12.71 -0.73
C LEU A 47 25.13 14.09 -1.15
N ARG A 48 24.40 14.81 -2.01
CA ARG A 48 24.76 16.16 -2.43
C ARG A 48 24.53 17.14 -1.28
N SER A 49 25.61 17.58 -0.66
CA SER A 49 25.60 18.68 0.31
C SER A 49 26.41 19.87 -0.21
N ASP A 50 25.94 21.08 0.07
CA ASP A 50 26.60 22.33 -0.34
C ASP A 50 28.01 22.54 0.27
N SER A 51 28.41 21.69 1.22
CA SER A 51 29.71 21.71 1.90
C SER A 51 30.78 20.82 1.25
N ALA A 52 30.48 20.12 0.16
CA ALA A 52 31.41 19.22 -0.51
C ALA A 52 32.43 19.97 -1.39
N SER A 53 33.61 19.36 -1.62
CA SER A 53 34.66 19.99 -2.44
C SER A 53 34.22 20.14 -3.91
N VAL A 54 34.72 21.17 -4.61
CA VAL A 54 34.30 21.50 -5.99
C VAL A 54 34.44 20.31 -6.95
N ASP A 55 35.50 19.51 -6.83
CA ASP A 55 35.70 18.33 -7.67
C ASP A 55 34.73 17.18 -7.32
N SER A 56 34.42 17.02 -6.03
CA SER A 56 33.42 16.03 -5.59
C SER A 56 32.00 16.40 -6.02
N LEU A 57 31.66 17.70 -6.00
CA LEU A 57 30.37 18.21 -6.49
C LEU A 57 30.18 17.95 -7.99
N ARG A 58 31.22 18.18 -8.81
CA ARG A 58 31.18 17.91 -10.27
C ARG A 58 31.01 16.42 -10.58
N ALA A 59 31.71 15.56 -9.85
CA ALA A 59 31.56 14.11 -9.99
C ALA A 59 30.14 13.66 -9.60
N LEU A 60 29.59 14.25 -8.53
CA LEU A 60 28.25 13.96 -8.05
C LEU A 60 27.17 14.47 -9.01
N ASP A 61 27.33 15.66 -9.60
CA ASP A 61 26.42 16.18 -10.63
C ASP A 61 26.35 15.27 -11.85
N SER A 62 27.51 14.80 -12.32
CA SER A 62 27.59 13.87 -13.45
C SER A 62 26.94 12.54 -13.11
N ALA A 63 27.15 12.03 -11.88
CA ALA A 63 26.53 10.82 -11.39
C ALA A 63 25.00 10.99 -11.27
N ILE A 64 24.51 12.10 -10.72
CA ILE A 64 23.07 12.40 -10.60
C ILE A 64 22.41 12.38 -11.98
N LEU A 65 23.00 13.05 -12.98
CA LEU A 65 22.45 13.09 -14.33
C LEU A 65 22.32 11.68 -14.93
N LEU A 66 23.39 10.87 -14.83
CA LEU A 66 23.39 9.51 -15.35
C LEU A 66 22.41 8.61 -14.59
N MET A 67 22.36 8.72 -13.27
CA MET A 67 21.43 7.96 -12.43
C MET A 67 19.97 8.37 -12.65
N ASN A 68 19.69 9.64 -12.94
CA ASN A 68 18.35 10.11 -13.29
C ASN A 68 17.87 9.49 -14.60
N TRP A 69 18.73 9.40 -15.62
CA TRP A 69 18.42 8.71 -16.87
C TRP A 69 18.16 7.21 -16.67
N LEU A 70 18.96 6.54 -15.83
CA LEU A 70 18.74 5.14 -15.47
C LEU A 70 17.43 4.95 -14.67
N GLY A 71 17.17 5.85 -13.72
CA GLY A 71 15.93 5.89 -12.94
C GLY A 71 14.70 6.08 -13.81
N PHE A 72 14.76 7.00 -14.78
CA PHE A 72 13.73 7.21 -15.79
C PHE A 72 13.50 5.93 -16.61
N ALA A 73 14.57 5.34 -17.18
CA ALA A 73 14.49 4.15 -18.01
C ALA A 73 13.85 2.97 -17.28
N LEU A 74 14.14 2.77 -15.99
CA LEU A 74 13.52 1.72 -15.17
C LEU A 74 12.09 2.07 -14.72
N THR A 75 11.74 3.35 -14.59
CA THR A 75 10.40 3.76 -14.15
C THR A 75 9.37 3.69 -15.28
N VAL A 76 9.79 3.87 -16.54
CA VAL A 76 8.90 3.72 -17.72
C VAL A 76 8.17 2.36 -17.77
N PRO A 77 8.81 1.18 -17.66
CA PRO A 77 8.09 -0.08 -17.66
C PRO A 77 7.20 -0.26 -16.42
N VAL A 78 7.56 0.34 -15.28
CA VAL A 78 6.69 0.36 -14.10
C VAL A 78 5.41 1.15 -14.39
N MET A 79 5.52 2.32 -15.02
CA MET A 79 4.40 3.15 -15.42
C MET A 79 3.50 2.46 -16.45
N LEU A 80 4.08 1.84 -17.48
CA LEU A 80 3.30 1.28 -18.59
C LEU A 80 2.71 -0.10 -18.26
N TYR A 81 3.45 -0.97 -17.55
CA TYR A 81 3.06 -2.36 -17.33
C TYR A 81 2.61 -2.64 -15.90
N CYS A 82 3.36 -2.20 -14.89
CA CYS A 82 3.06 -2.50 -13.49
C CYS A 82 1.85 -1.70 -12.98
N ALA A 83 1.78 -0.40 -13.29
CA ALA A 83 0.70 0.49 -12.88
C ALA A 83 -0.60 0.33 -13.69
N ALA A 84 -0.64 -0.55 -14.70
CA ALA A 84 -1.84 -0.81 -15.50
C ALA A 84 -3.14 -1.08 -14.71
N PRO A 85 -3.13 -1.83 -13.58
CA PRO A 85 -4.31 -2.02 -12.74
C PRO A 85 -4.81 -0.74 -12.05
N VAL A 86 -3.92 0.23 -11.83
CA VAL A 86 -4.25 1.55 -11.27
C VAL A 86 -4.91 2.40 -12.33
N TRP A 87 -4.33 2.45 -13.53
CA TRP A 87 -4.88 3.21 -14.66
C TRP A 87 -6.28 2.74 -15.03
N SER A 88 -6.49 1.42 -15.13
CA SER A 88 -7.80 0.86 -15.46
C SER A 88 -8.84 1.15 -14.37
N GLY A 89 -8.44 1.08 -13.10
CA GLY A 89 -9.32 1.38 -11.98
C GLY A 89 -9.67 2.87 -11.86
N ALA A 90 -8.70 3.77 -12.06
CA ALA A 90 -8.90 5.21 -12.10
C ALA A 90 -9.84 5.60 -13.25
N TYR A 91 -9.59 5.05 -14.43
CA TYR A 91 -10.40 5.29 -15.62
C TYR A 91 -11.86 4.82 -15.43
N SER A 92 -12.03 3.63 -14.88
CA SER A 92 -13.35 3.06 -14.61
C SER A 92 -14.13 3.83 -13.53
N SER A 93 -13.43 4.31 -12.50
CA SER A 93 -14.04 5.14 -11.44
C SER A 93 -14.50 6.49 -12.00
N LEU A 94 -13.65 7.13 -12.82
CA LEU A 94 -13.95 8.42 -13.45
C LEU A 94 -15.14 8.30 -14.42
N ARG A 95 -15.18 7.24 -15.25
CA ARG A 95 -16.31 6.99 -16.16
C ARG A 95 -17.64 6.75 -15.43
N ARG A 96 -17.61 6.16 -14.24
CA ARG A 96 -18.82 5.83 -13.46
C ARG A 96 -19.23 6.92 -12.48
N GLY A 97 -18.45 8.00 -12.34
CA GLY A 97 -18.72 9.07 -11.38
C GLY A 97 -18.63 8.62 -9.91
N VAL A 98 -17.92 7.52 -9.63
CA VAL A 98 -17.76 6.98 -8.27
C VAL A 98 -16.39 7.38 -7.74
N VAL A 99 -16.32 7.78 -6.47
CA VAL A 99 -15.07 8.06 -5.78
C VAL A 99 -14.34 6.74 -5.53
N GLY A 100 -13.26 6.51 -6.29
CA GLY A 100 -12.39 5.34 -6.14
C GLY A 100 -10.98 5.76 -5.74
N MET A 101 -10.33 5.00 -4.87
CA MET A 101 -8.95 5.23 -4.40
C MET A 101 -7.94 5.31 -5.55
N ASP A 102 -8.25 4.73 -6.70
CA ASP A 102 -7.33 4.68 -7.85
C ASP A 102 -7.13 6.03 -8.52
N VAL A 103 -8.11 6.94 -8.44
CA VAL A 103 -8.03 8.27 -9.06
C VAL A 103 -6.96 9.15 -8.39
N PRO A 104 -6.98 9.40 -7.07
CA PRO A 104 -5.93 10.20 -6.43
C PRO A 104 -4.56 9.51 -6.53
N VAL A 105 -4.50 8.18 -6.46
CA VAL A 105 -3.23 7.44 -6.61
C VAL A 105 -2.67 7.62 -8.02
N ALA A 106 -3.49 7.45 -9.06
CA ALA A 106 -3.10 7.69 -10.44
C ALA A 106 -2.61 9.12 -10.65
N LEU A 107 -3.32 10.10 -10.09
CA LEU A 107 -2.93 11.50 -10.16
C LEU A 107 -1.59 11.74 -9.48
N GLY A 108 -1.37 11.21 -8.26
CA GLY A 108 -0.11 11.35 -7.54
C GLY A 108 1.07 10.75 -8.31
N ILE A 109 0.88 9.58 -8.92
CA ILE A 109 1.89 8.96 -9.77
C ILE A 109 2.22 9.86 -10.97
N ILE A 110 1.21 10.43 -11.65
CA ILE A 110 1.41 11.33 -12.80
C ILE A 110 2.12 12.62 -12.38
N VAL A 111 1.69 13.22 -11.27
CA VAL A 111 2.23 14.48 -10.73
C VAL A 111 3.68 14.31 -10.27
N ALA A 112 4.08 13.13 -9.79
CA ALA A 112 5.49 12.85 -9.50
C ALA A 112 6.29 12.51 -10.77
N PHE A 113 5.71 11.76 -11.69
CA PHE A 113 6.42 11.27 -12.88
C PHE A 113 6.70 12.37 -13.91
N ILE A 114 5.70 13.15 -14.31
CA ILE A 114 5.86 14.13 -15.41
C ILE A 114 6.92 15.19 -15.11
N PRO A 115 6.94 15.86 -13.93
CA PRO A 115 8.00 16.80 -13.59
C PRO A 115 9.36 16.13 -13.51
N SER A 116 9.44 14.90 -12.99
CA SER A 116 10.71 14.16 -12.94
C SER A 116 11.27 13.87 -14.33
N VAL A 117 10.41 13.56 -15.31
CA VAL A 117 10.82 13.42 -16.72
C VAL A 117 11.30 14.76 -17.26
N TYR A 118 10.57 15.85 -17.03
CA TYR A 118 10.97 17.18 -17.47
C TYR A 118 12.35 17.57 -16.91
N THR A 119 12.56 17.43 -15.60
CA THR A 119 13.85 17.66 -14.92
C THR A 119 14.97 16.80 -15.50
N THR A 120 14.70 15.52 -15.82
CA THR A 120 15.71 14.62 -16.41
C THR A 120 16.12 15.08 -17.80
N LEU A 121 15.17 15.61 -18.59
CA LEU A 121 15.44 16.12 -19.93
C LEU A 121 16.17 17.47 -19.91
N THR A 122 15.85 18.36 -18.97
CA THR A 122 16.51 19.66 -18.85
C THR A 122 17.82 19.61 -18.07
N GLY A 123 18.06 18.54 -17.30
CA GLY A 123 19.23 18.38 -16.44
C GLY A 123 19.22 19.33 -15.22
N SER A 124 18.07 19.90 -14.87
CA SER A 124 17.96 20.96 -13.86
C SER A 124 16.83 20.71 -12.86
N GLY A 125 17.17 20.41 -11.60
CA GLY A 125 16.23 20.19 -10.50
C GLY A 125 16.26 18.77 -9.93
N GLU A 126 15.28 18.46 -9.09
CA GLU A 126 15.16 17.15 -8.43
C GLU A 126 14.17 16.22 -9.14
N VAL A 127 14.43 14.91 -9.05
CA VAL A 127 13.59 13.85 -9.63
C VAL A 127 13.03 12.95 -8.53
N TYR A 128 11.82 12.44 -8.76
CA TYR A 128 11.05 11.67 -7.78
C TYR A 128 10.58 10.31 -8.35
N PHE A 129 11.36 9.72 -9.26
CA PHE A 129 11.10 8.39 -9.83
C PHE A 129 11.04 7.30 -8.76
N GLU A 130 11.81 7.47 -7.70
CA GLU A 130 11.88 6.57 -6.57
C GLU A 130 10.51 6.51 -5.84
N SER A 131 9.86 7.67 -5.64
CA SER A 131 8.55 7.74 -5.01
C SER A 131 7.50 7.04 -5.87
N VAL A 132 7.54 7.27 -7.19
CA VAL A 132 6.64 6.62 -8.16
C VAL A 132 6.75 5.10 -8.08
N THR A 133 7.97 4.55 -8.17
CA THR A 133 8.19 3.10 -8.15
C THR A 133 7.84 2.48 -6.80
N MET A 134 8.11 3.18 -5.69
CA MET A 134 7.70 2.76 -4.34
C MET A 134 6.19 2.64 -4.20
N PHE A 135 5.45 3.68 -4.59
CA PHE A 135 3.99 3.68 -4.53
C PHE A 135 3.38 2.52 -5.32
N VAL A 136 3.86 2.28 -6.54
CA VAL A 136 3.36 1.18 -7.39
C VAL A 136 3.68 -0.20 -6.77
N ALA A 137 4.89 -0.40 -6.24
CA ALA A 137 5.29 -1.67 -5.63
C ALA A 137 4.43 -2.03 -4.40
N PHE A 138 4.22 -1.08 -3.48
CA PHE A 138 3.40 -1.32 -2.29
C PHE A 138 1.92 -1.52 -2.62
N LEU A 139 1.37 -0.71 -3.53
CA LEU A 139 -0.02 -0.87 -3.95
C LEU A 139 -0.27 -2.23 -4.63
N LEU A 140 0.65 -2.68 -5.50
CA LEU A 140 0.56 -4.00 -6.12
C LEU A 140 0.69 -5.13 -5.09
N THR A 141 1.47 -4.93 -4.04
CA THR A 141 1.59 -5.90 -2.94
C THR A 141 0.24 -6.10 -2.27
N ALA A 142 -0.42 -5.01 -1.88
CA ALA A 142 -1.76 -5.05 -1.28
C ALA A 142 -2.77 -5.76 -2.21
N ARG A 143 -2.81 -5.37 -3.50
CA ARG A 143 -3.71 -5.98 -4.49
C ARG A 143 -3.41 -7.46 -4.76
N TYR A 144 -2.14 -7.87 -4.71
CA TYR A 144 -1.76 -9.26 -4.91
C TYR A 144 -2.15 -10.13 -3.72
N LEU A 145 -1.97 -9.64 -2.50
CA LEU A 145 -2.48 -10.31 -1.29
C LEU A 145 -4.01 -10.44 -1.35
N GLU A 146 -4.68 -9.39 -1.80
CA GLU A 146 -6.12 -9.37 -2.02
C GLU A 146 -6.57 -10.42 -3.07
N LEU A 147 -5.83 -10.54 -4.19
CA LEU A 147 -6.11 -11.55 -5.21
C LEU A 147 -5.91 -12.96 -4.66
N CYS A 148 -4.80 -13.21 -3.95
CA CYS A 148 -4.53 -14.52 -3.36
C CYS A 148 -5.66 -14.95 -2.42
N ALA A 149 -6.12 -14.03 -1.56
CA ALA A 149 -7.23 -14.27 -0.64
C ALA A 149 -8.57 -14.55 -1.36
N ARG A 150 -8.87 -13.80 -2.43
CA ARG A 150 -10.06 -14.05 -3.27
C ARG A 150 -10.00 -15.42 -3.94
N GLN A 151 -8.83 -15.79 -4.45
CA GLN A 151 -8.67 -16.99 -5.25
C GLN A 151 -8.57 -18.26 -4.42
N SER A 152 -8.09 -18.19 -3.17
CA SER A 152 -7.93 -19.34 -2.26
C SER A 152 -9.22 -20.07 -1.88
N MET A 153 -10.36 -19.75 -2.49
CA MET A 153 -11.69 -20.22 -2.10
C MET A 153 -12.38 -21.03 -3.20
N GLY A 154 -13.16 -22.04 -2.78
CA GLY A 154 -14.17 -22.71 -3.59
C GLY A 154 -15.51 -21.94 -3.60
N ILE A 155 -16.30 -22.12 -4.65
CA ILE A 155 -17.58 -21.42 -4.90
C ILE A 155 -18.66 -21.99 -3.95
N ASN A 156 -18.88 -21.40 -2.77
CA ASN A 156 -19.96 -21.76 -1.84
C ASN A 156 -20.82 -20.53 -1.47
N ALA A 157 -22.09 -20.74 -1.11
CA ALA A 157 -23.07 -19.67 -0.81
C ALA A 157 -22.63 -18.67 0.30
N SER A 158 -21.79 -19.10 1.24
CA SER A 158 -21.17 -18.25 2.26
C SER A 158 -20.28 -17.13 1.67
N HIS A 159 -19.83 -17.29 0.42
CA HIS A 159 -18.99 -16.33 -0.31
C HIS A 159 -19.73 -15.02 -0.61
N ASP A 160 -21.00 -15.10 -1.04
CA ASP A 160 -21.76 -13.93 -1.47
C ASP A 160 -21.99 -12.95 -0.31
N VAL A 161 -22.18 -13.48 0.91
CA VAL A 161 -22.34 -12.68 2.11
C VAL A 161 -21.04 -11.94 2.45
N ILE A 162 -19.89 -12.62 2.37
CA ILE A 162 -18.59 -12.02 2.68
C ILE A 162 -18.20 -10.98 1.63
N GLU A 163 -18.42 -11.28 0.35
CA GLU A 163 -18.03 -10.40 -0.74
C GLU A 163 -18.88 -9.11 -0.75
N ARG A 164 -20.20 -9.21 -0.55
CA ARG A 164 -21.07 -8.03 -0.42
C ARG A 164 -20.68 -7.15 0.77
N LEU A 165 -20.38 -7.76 1.92
CA LEU A 165 -19.95 -7.00 3.09
C LEU A 165 -18.62 -6.30 2.83
N ARG A 166 -17.67 -7.04 2.25
CA ARG A 166 -16.37 -6.50 1.88
C ARG A 166 -16.51 -5.33 0.91
N GLU A 167 -17.30 -5.45 -0.15
CA GLU A 167 -17.52 -4.35 -1.11
C GLU A 167 -18.00 -3.09 -0.39
N GLY A 168 -18.98 -3.22 0.53
CA GLY A 168 -19.47 -2.10 1.33
C GLY A 168 -18.44 -1.52 2.30
N LEU A 169 -17.61 -2.37 2.93
CA LEU A 169 -16.54 -1.93 3.82
C LEU A 169 -15.40 -1.26 3.06
N SER A 170 -14.98 -1.83 1.94
CA SER A 170 -13.95 -1.29 1.05
C SER A 170 -14.37 0.07 0.50
N ALA A 171 -15.60 0.23 0.02
CA ALA A 171 -16.09 1.53 -0.46
C ALA A 171 -16.04 2.63 0.63
N ARG A 172 -16.40 2.28 1.87
CA ARG A 172 -16.28 3.20 3.01
C ARG A 172 -14.83 3.50 3.35
N ALA A 173 -13.96 2.48 3.38
CA ALA A 173 -12.54 2.65 3.65
C ALA A 173 -11.87 3.54 2.59
N ASP A 174 -12.19 3.31 1.31
CA ASP A 174 -11.70 4.10 0.18
C ASP A 174 -12.15 5.56 0.29
N THR A 175 -13.40 5.81 0.67
CA THR A 175 -13.92 7.18 0.87
C THR A 175 -13.20 7.90 2.01
N VAL A 176 -12.98 7.21 3.13
CA VAL A 176 -12.23 7.76 4.28
C VAL A 176 -10.78 8.04 3.88
N ALA A 177 -10.12 7.09 3.23
CA ALA A 177 -8.76 7.22 2.75
C ALA A 177 -8.62 8.38 1.74
N PHE A 178 -9.58 8.52 0.81
CA PHE A 178 -9.61 9.61 -0.15
C PHE A 178 -9.60 10.98 0.54
N TRP A 179 -10.56 11.21 1.45
CA TRP A 179 -10.66 12.50 2.15
C TRP A 179 -9.45 12.74 3.06
N PHE A 180 -8.94 11.71 3.71
CA PHE A 180 -7.70 11.79 4.48
C PHE A 180 -6.53 12.28 3.62
N VAL A 181 -6.31 11.65 2.45
CA VAL A 181 -5.23 12.05 1.53
C VAL A 181 -5.41 13.49 1.08
N VAL A 182 -6.62 13.90 0.68
CA VAL A 182 -6.91 15.27 0.22
C VAL A 182 -6.56 16.29 1.31
N VAL A 183 -7.01 16.05 2.54
CA VAL A 183 -6.75 16.93 3.69
C VAL A 183 -5.24 16.97 4.01
N GLN A 184 -4.57 15.81 4.02
CA GLN A 184 -3.15 15.73 4.34
C GLN A 184 -2.28 16.43 3.29
N LEU A 185 -2.61 16.28 2.01
CA LEU A 185 -1.91 17.00 0.93
C LEU A 185 -2.09 18.50 1.07
N ALA A 186 -3.32 18.98 1.29
CA ALA A 186 -3.58 20.40 1.52
C ALA A 186 -2.77 20.92 2.72
N LEU A 187 -2.75 20.17 3.82
CA LEU A 187 -1.99 20.51 5.01
C LEU A 187 -0.48 20.55 4.73
N ALA A 188 0.06 19.61 3.97
CA ALA A 188 1.48 19.58 3.60
C ALA A 188 1.91 20.86 2.86
N PHE A 189 1.12 21.33 1.89
CA PHE A 189 1.40 22.57 1.18
C PHE A 189 1.23 23.82 2.04
N ILE A 190 0.19 23.86 2.89
CA ILE A 190 -0.05 25.00 3.79
C ILE A 190 1.08 25.13 4.80
N VAL A 191 1.45 24.03 5.47
CA VAL A 191 2.50 24.01 6.49
C VAL A 191 3.88 24.21 5.86
N GLY A 192 4.16 23.59 4.71
CA GLY A 192 5.38 23.82 3.96
C GLY A 192 5.54 25.28 3.53
N GLY A 193 4.46 25.91 3.04
CA GLY A 193 4.44 27.33 2.70
C GLY A 193 4.63 28.24 3.91
N TRP A 194 4.06 27.89 5.06
CA TRP A 194 4.30 28.59 6.32
C TRP A 194 5.79 28.56 6.69
N TRP A 195 6.39 27.36 6.76
CA TRP A 195 7.81 27.22 7.07
C TRP A 195 8.73 27.92 6.08
N TYR A 196 8.37 27.95 4.78
CA TYR A 196 9.14 28.65 3.76
C TYR A 196 9.26 30.16 4.04
N VAL A 197 8.23 30.79 4.63
CA VAL A 197 8.25 32.22 4.97
C VAL A 197 9.06 32.51 6.24
N TYR A 198 9.02 31.62 7.24
CA TYR A 198 9.64 31.87 8.55
C TYR A 198 11.05 31.30 8.70
N GLN A 199 11.28 30.05 8.28
CA GLN A 199 12.55 29.33 8.36
C GLN A 199 12.70 28.37 7.16
N PRO A 200 13.26 28.85 6.03
CA PRO A 200 13.34 28.09 4.79
C PRO A 200 14.07 26.75 4.92
N GLU A 201 15.04 26.68 5.84
CA GLU A 201 15.84 25.48 6.11
C GLU A 201 15.01 24.26 6.58
N HIS A 202 13.89 24.49 7.26
CA HIS A 202 13.01 23.42 7.74
C HIS A 202 11.87 23.10 6.76
N ALA A 203 11.56 24.01 5.83
CA ALA A 203 10.38 23.93 4.97
C ALA A 203 10.34 22.67 4.11
N VAL A 204 11.47 22.34 3.48
CA VAL A 204 11.59 21.16 2.60
C VAL A 204 11.43 19.88 3.42
N GLY A 205 12.11 19.77 4.56
CA GLY A 205 12.04 18.59 5.43
C GLY A 205 10.62 18.34 5.97
N VAL A 206 9.97 19.38 6.47
CA VAL A 206 8.58 19.32 6.99
C VAL A 206 7.59 18.94 5.88
N MET A 207 7.69 19.60 4.73
CA MET A 207 6.79 19.34 3.59
C MET A 207 6.95 17.90 3.10
N VAL A 208 8.19 17.43 2.90
CA VAL A 208 8.46 16.05 2.48
C VAL A 208 7.95 15.05 3.52
N ALA A 209 8.15 15.28 4.81
CA ALA A 209 7.64 14.41 5.86
C ALA A 209 6.09 14.30 5.82
N LEU A 210 5.38 15.43 5.68
CA LEU A 210 3.92 15.45 5.57
C LEU A 210 3.41 14.78 4.29
N LEU A 211 4.11 14.96 3.16
CA LEU A 211 3.81 14.27 1.91
C LEU A 211 4.02 12.77 2.01
N VAL A 212 5.10 12.30 2.65
CA VAL A 212 5.33 10.86 2.90
C VAL A 212 4.21 10.28 3.76
N MET A 213 3.76 11.01 4.80
CA MET A 213 2.63 10.60 5.64
C MET A 213 1.28 10.60 4.92
N SER A 214 1.17 11.22 3.73
CA SER A 214 -0.07 11.17 2.95
C SER A 214 -0.36 9.79 2.37
N CYS A 215 0.60 8.85 2.31
CA CYS A 215 0.34 7.50 1.81
C CYS A 215 -0.65 6.76 2.71
N PRO A 216 -1.90 6.48 2.26
CA PRO A 216 -2.91 5.83 3.09
C PRO A 216 -2.75 4.30 3.06
N CYS A 217 -1.51 3.80 2.93
CA CYS A 217 -1.24 2.41 2.58
C CYS A 217 -1.82 1.43 3.62
N ALA A 218 -1.75 1.78 4.91
CA ALA A 218 -2.37 1.02 6.00
C ALA A 218 -3.92 1.05 5.98
N MET A 219 -4.53 2.17 5.59
CA MET A 219 -6.00 2.31 5.47
C MET A 219 -6.54 1.47 4.32
N ALA A 220 -5.85 1.48 3.18
CA ALA A 220 -6.17 0.67 2.00
C ALA A 220 -6.09 -0.84 2.29
N MET A 221 -5.17 -1.26 3.17
CA MET A 221 -4.99 -2.66 3.56
C MET A 221 -5.92 -3.10 4.70
N ALA A 222 -6.67 -2.21 5.36
CA ALA A 222 -7.48 -2.52 6.53
C ALA A 222 -8.57 -3.58 6.23
N VAL A 223 -9.35 -3.37 5.16
CA VAL A 223 -10.42 -4.30 4.76
C VAL A 223 -9.86 -5.57 4.12
N PRO A 224 -8.96 -5.50 3.10
CA PRO A 224 -8.47 -6.69 2.42
C PRO A 224 -7.76 -7.68 3.34
N THR A 225 -6.97 -7.19 4.30
CA THR A 225 -6.24 -8.07 5.23
C THR A 225 -7.18 -8.74 6.24
N ALA A 226 -8.18 -8.02 6.76
CA ALA A 226 -9.16 -8.60 7.69
C ALA A 226 -10.04 -9.65 7.00
N MET A 227 -10.47 -9.38 5.76
CA MET A 227 -11.22 -10.35 4.97
C MET A 227 -10.35 -11.55 4.61
N ALA A 228 -9.09 -11.35 4.22
CA ALA A 228 -8.15 -12.44 3.98
C ALA A 228 -7.97 -13.35 5.21
N ALA A 229 -7.89 -12.76 6.41
CA ALA A 229 -7.81 -13.51 7.66
C ALA A 229 -9.09 -14.34 7.92
N ALA A 230 -10.27 -13.76 7.72
CA ALA A 230 -11.54 -14.49 7.83
C ALA A 230 -11.64 -15.62 6.80
N HIS A 231 -11.26 -15.38 5.55
CA HIS A 231 -11.23 -16.41 4.52
C HIS A 231 -10.28 -17.55 4.90
N ALA A 232 -9.07 -17.22 5.39
CA ALA A 232 -8.13 -18.22 5.86
C ALA A 232 -8.71 -19.02 7.04
N SER A 233 -9.44 -18.41 7.97
CA SER A 233 -10.12 -19.12 9.05
C SER A 233 -11.19 -20.10 8.56
N LEU A 234 -12.00 -19.72 7.58
CA LEU A 234 -13.01 -20.63 6.98
C LEU A 234 -12.36 -21.79 6.23
N SER A 235 -11.23 -21.55 5.56
CA SER A 235 -10.53 -22.61 4.81
C SER A 235 -10.02 -23.75 5.70
N VAL A 236 -9.81 -23.48 6.99
CA VAL A 236 -9.40 -24.48 7.99
C VAL A 236 -10.61 -25.15 8.67
N CYS A 237 -11.83 -24.61 8.49
CA CYS A 237 -13.05 -25.07 9.14
C CYS A 237 -14.14 -25.39 8.08
N PRO A 238 -14.00 -26.48 7.31
CA PRO A 238 -14.91 -26.80 6.21
C PRO A 238 -16.35 -27.09 6.64
N ASP A 239 -16.57 -27.53 7.89
CA ASP A 239 -17.89 -27.82 8.47
C ASP A 239 -18.49 -26.65 9.26
N ALA A 240 -18.02 -25.41 9.02
CA ALA A 240 -18.52 -24.23 9.71
C ALA A 240 -20.02 -24.02 9.50
N THR A 241 -20.77 -23.85 10.58
CA THR A 241 -22.21 -23.57 10.52
C THR A 241 -22.48 -22.15 10.00
N GLU A 242 -23.69 -21.88 9.52
CA GLU A 242 -24.07 -20.53 9.06
C GLU A 242 -23.89 -19.46 10.16
N THR A 243 -24.11 -19.86 11.43
CA THR A 243 -23.84 -19.03 12.60
C THR A 243 -22.35 -18.74 12.79
N ASP A 244 -21.47 -19.72 12.59
CA ASP A 244 -20.01 -19.52 12.69
C ASP A 244 -19.50 -18.58 11.60
N VAL A 245 -20.01 -18.74 10.38
CA VAL A 245 -19.71 -17.84 9.26
C VAL A 245 -20.13 -16.41 9.61
N MET A 246 -21.34 -16.21 10.15
CA MET A 246 -21.83 -14.89 10.53
C MET A 246 -20.98 -14.25 11.65
N HIS A 247 -20.61 -15.01 12.68
CA HIS A 247 -19.75 -14.54 13.77
C HIS A 247 -18.36 -14.11 13.26
N LEU A 248 -17.77 -14.91 12.36
CA LEU A 248 -16.48 -14.59 11.77
C LEU A 248 -16.55 -13.35 10.88
N VAL A 249 -17.62 -13.22 10.10
CA VAL A 249 -17.89 -12.05 9.26
C VAL A 249 -18.02 -10.78 10.10
N GLN A 250 -18.73 -10.85 11.22
CA GLN A 250 -18.83 -9.75 12.17
C GLN A 250 -17.48 -9.42 12.81
N ALA A 251 -16.70 -10.42 13.21
CA ALA A 251 -15.37 -10.24 13.76
C ALA A 251 -14.42 -9.58 12.74
N ALA A 252 -14.47 -10.00 11.48
CA ALA A 252 -13.67 -9.44 10.39
C ALA A 252 -14.06 -7.99 10.09
N SER A 253 -15.36 -7.67 10.11
CA SER A 253 -15.86 -6.30 10.01
C SER A 253 -15.35 -5.41 11.15
N HIS A 254 -15.36 -5.94 12.37
CA HIS A 254 -14.87 -5.24 13.54
C HIS A 254 -13.36 -4.97 13.44
N VAL A 255 -12.55 -5.98 13.10
CA VAL A 255 -11.10 -5.86 12.90
C VAL A 255 -10.77 -4.89 11.75
N SER A 256 -11.52 -4.97 10.64
CA SER A 256 -11.40 -4.03 9.52
C SER A 256 -11.61 -2.58 9.95
N ARG A 257 -12.66 -2.31 10.75
CA ARG A 257 -12.92 -0.97 11.31
C ARG A 257 -11.84 -0.53 12.30
N GLN A 258 -11.37 -1.42 13.17
CA GLN A 258 -10.27 -1.14 14.09
C GLN A 258 -8.99 -0.76 13.34
N ASN A 259 -8.66 -1.51 12.28
CA ASN A 259 -7.49 -1.25 11.45
C ASN A 259 -7.60 0.09 10.74
N LEU A 260 -8.76 0.39 10.12
CA LEU A 260 -8.99 1.63 9.41
C LEU A 260 -8.88 2.84 10.35
N TYR A 261 -9.67 2.86 11.42
CA TYR A 261 -9.69 4.02 12.34
C TYR A 261 -8.45 4.10 13.21
N GLY A 262 -7.83 2.97 13.56
CA GLY A 262 -6.54 2.94 14.24
C GLY A 262 -5.44 3.54 13.37
N SER A 263 -5.44 3.24 12.05
CA SER A 263 -4.52 3.88 11.11
C SER A 263 -4.78 5.38 10.98
N VAL A 264 -6.04 5.82 10.84
CA VAL A 264 -6.39 7.25 10.81
C VAL A 264 -5.91 7.96 12.09
N ALA A 265 -6.18 7.40 13.26
CA ALA A 265 -5.75 7.97 14.53
C ALA A 265 -4.21 8.07 14.63
N TRP A 266 -3.48 7.04 14.19
CA TRP A 266 -2.02 7.06 14.15
C TRP A 266 -1.49 8.22 13.31
N HIS A 267 -2.07 8.45 12.13
CA HIS A 267 -1.64 9.55 11.25
C HIS A 267 -2.00 10.91 11.83
N LEU A 268 -3.20 11.06 12.41
CA LEU A 268 -3.62 12.31 13.05
C LEU A 268 -2.75 12.67 14.26
N LEU A 269 -2.18 11.68 14.95
CA LEU A 269 -1.22 11.90 16.04
C LEU A 269 0.17 12.30 15.52
N MET A 270 0.64 11.68 14.44
CA MET A 270 1.98 11.95 13.88
C MET A 270 2.05 13.24 13.05
N THR A 271 0.96 13.63 12.40
CA THR A 271 0.88 14.83 11.56
C THR A 271 1.26 16.13 12.27
N PRO A 272 0.75 16.46 13.48
CA PRO A 272 1.17 17.68 14.18
C PRO A 272 2.64 17.65 14.58
N LEU A 273 3.18 16.47 14.94
CA LEU A 273 4.61 16.32 15.23
C LEU A 273 5.47 16.61 14.00
N ALA A 274 5.05 16.13 12.83
CA ALA A 274 5.69 16.44 11.55
C ALA A 274 5.54 17.92 11.18
N ALA A 275 4.37 18.51 11.41
CA ALA A 275 4.11 19.92 11.10
C ALA A 275 4.97 20.89 11.93
N ILE A 276 5.36 20.51 13.15
CA ILE A 276 6.27 21.28 14.02
C ILE A 276 7.75 21.03 13.66
N GLY A 277 8.05 20.10 12.74
CA GLY A 277 9.42 19.79 12.31
C GLY A 277 10.15 18.79 13.21
N LEU A 278 9.45 18.09 14.11
CA LEU A 278 10.04 17.07 14.98
C LEU A 278 10.25 15.73 14.27
N VAL A 279 9.58 15.53 13.12
CA VAL A 279 9.60 14.26 12.40
C VAL A 279 10.35 14.46 11.09
N ALA A 280 11.54 13.86 11.00
CA ALA A 280 12.29 13.81 9.76
C ALA A 280 11.61 12.87 8.74
N PRO A 281 11.84 13.06 7.43
CA PRO A 281 11.24 12.21 6.37
C PRO A 281 11.45 10.70 6.56
N TRP A 282 12.64 10.27 7.01
CA TRP A 282 12.92 8.85 7.25
C TRP A 282 12.13 8.29 8.45
N VAL A 283 11.89 9.12 9.49
CA VAL A 283 11.05 8.73 10.63
C VAL A 283 9.60 8.56 10.15
N ALA A 284 9.11 9.48 9.31
CA ALA A 284 7.80 9.36 8.69
C ALA A 284 7.68 8.03 7.95
N ALA A 285 8.64 7.66 7.09
CA ALA A 285 8.64 6.40 6.37
C ALA A 285 8.57 5.16 7.29
N ILE A 286 9.36 5.13 8.37
CA ILE A 286 9.33 4.02 9.36
C ILE A 286 7.95 3.96 10.03
N THR A 287 7.37 5.10 10.43
CA THR A 287 6.05 5.11 11.06
C THR A 287 4.94 4.61 10.14
N MET A 288 5.03 4.87 8.83
CA MET A 288 4.07 4.36 7.83
C MET A 288 4.18 2.83 7.66
N LEU A 289 5.41 2.32 7.64
CA LEU A 289 5.66 0.88 7.63
C LEU A 289 5.11 0.21 8.88
N LEU A 290 5.37 0.78 10.06
CA LEU A 290 4.85 0.27 11.34
C LEU A 290 3.33 0.25 11.38
N SER A 291 2.66 1.31 10.90
CA SER A 291 1.19 1.34 10.82
C SER A 291 0.65 0.20 9.95
N SER A 292 1.28 -0.05 8.80
CA SER A 292 0.88 -1.14 7.88
C SER A 292 1.11 -2.52 8.48
N LEU A 293 2.24 -2.72 9.19
CA LEU A 293 2.55 -3.95 9.90
C LEU A 293 1.57 -4.22 11.06
N LEU A 294 1.17 -3.18 11.81
CA LEU A 294 0.18 -3.30 12.87
C LEU A 294 -1.20 -3.73 12.34
N VAL A 295 -1.63 -3.15 11.21
CA VAL A 295 -2.86 -3.57 10.51
C VAL A 295 -2.79 -5.04 10.10
N ALA A 296 -1.68 -5.46 9.48
CA ALA A 296 -1.47 -6.85 9.09
C ALA A 296 -1.43 -7.79 10.30
N ALA A 297 -0.78 -7.39 11.39
CA ALA A 297 -0.68 -8.16 12.63
C ALA A 297 -2.04 -8.32 13.34
N ASN A 298 -2.87 -7.26 13.36
CA ASN A 298 -4.21 -7.34 13.94
C ASN A 298 -5.13 -8.24 13.11
N SER A 299 -5.03 -8.18 11.77
CA SER A 299 -5.70 -9.13 10.88
C SER A 299 -5.19 -10.56 11.08
N TRP A 300 -3.88 -10.76 11.25
CA TRP A 300 -3.31 -12.08 11.57
C TRP A 300 -3.84 -12.62 12.91
N ARG A 301 -3.98 -11.76 13.93
CA ARG A 301 -4.53 -12.14 15.24
C ARG A 301 -5.92 -12.76 15.10
N LEU A 302 -6.78 -12.22 14.22
CA LEU A 302 -8.09 -12.78 13.92
C LEU A 302 -8.01 -14.21 13.39
N PHE A 303 -7.11 -14.46 12.43
CA PHE A 303 -6.88 -15.79 11.90
C PHE A 303 -6.41 -16.76 13.00
N ARG A 304 -5.45 -16.32 13.82
CA ARG A 304 -4.85 -17.14 14.88
C ARG A 304 -5.83 -17.52 15.98
N THR A 305 -6.73 -16.62 16.38
CA THR A 305 -7.72 -16.92 17.42
C THR A 305 -8.76 -17.94 16.95
N HIS A 306 -9.23 -17.83 15.71
CA HIS A 306 -10.23 -18.76 15.16
C HIS A 306 -9.66 -20.14 14.84
N THR A 307 -8.38 -20.22 14.45
CA THR A 307 -7.69 -21.50 14.22
C THR A 307 -7.29 -22.23 15.50
N HIS A 308 -6.90 -21.51 16.56
CA HIS A 308 -6.66 -22.16 17.86
C HIS A 308 -7.95 -22.68 18.50
N GLY A 309 -9.07 -21.95 18.37
CA GLY A 309 -10.36 -22.40 18.89
C GLY A 309 -10.82 -23.72 18.28
N THR A 310 -10.63 -23.89 16.96
CA THR A 310 -10.98 -25.15 16.28
C THR A 310 -10.01 -26.28 16.58
N ALA A 311 -8.71 -26.02 16.74
CA ALA A 311 -7.75 -27.04 17.17
C ALA A 311 -8.07 -27.63 18.55
N VAL A 312 -8.54 -26.80 19.51
CA VAL A 312 -8.96 -27.25 20.84
C VAL A 312 -10.30 -28.00 20.80
N ALA A 313 -11.25 -27.55 19.97
CA ALA A 313 -12.51 -28.26 19.77
C ALA A 313 -12.30 -29.66 19.16
N TRP A 314 -11.39 -29.77 18.18
CA TRP A 314 -11.03 -31.04 17.54
C TRP A 314 -10.30 -32.01 18.49
N SER A 315 -9.40 -31.51 19.36
CA SER A 315 -8.76 -32.38 20.35
C SER A 315 -9.77 -32.94 21.36
N ASN A 316 -10.77 -32.14 21.74
CA ASN A 316 -11.80 -32.57 22.68
C ASN A 316 -12.76 -33.60 22.07
N SER A 317 -13.09 -33.51 20.78
CA SER A 317 -13.92 -34.53 20.10
C SER A 317 -13.18 -35.86 19.90
N VAL A 318 -11.86 -35.83 19.71
CA VAL A 318 -11.03 -37.06 19.57
C VAL A 318 -10.78 -37.75 20.91
N VAL A 319 -10.84 -37.02 22.03
CA VAL A 319 -10.70 -37.59 23.39
C VAL A 319 -12.02 -38.16 23.93
N GLN A 320 -13.17 -37.80 23.33
CA GLN A 320 -14.50 -38.23 23.75
C GLN A 320 -15.15 -39.31 22.86
N GLY A 321 -14.45 -39.82 21.84
CA GLY A 321 -14.87 -40.94 21.00
C GLY A 321 -13.96 -42.14 21.17
#